data_AF-A0A0R0LXF1-F1
#
_entry.id   AF-A0A0R0LXF1-F1
#
_cell.length_a   1.000
_cell.length_b   1.000
_cell.length_c   1.000
_cell.angle_alpha   90.00
_cell.angle_beta   90.00
_cell.angle_gamma   90.00
#
_symmetry.space_group_name_H-M   'P 1'
#
loop_
_entity.id
_entity.type
_entity.pdbx_description
1 polymer ?
#
loop_
_entity_poly.entity_id
_entity_poly.type
_entity_poly.pdbx_seq_one_letter_code
_entity_poly.pdbx_strand_id
1 'polypeptide(L)'
;DKIKQAQLIYIQQLIREKDYFFEIGKIIEIDQQLSEIFKLLNYVIDEKIDWQLFEQQVMTGETMARIKNVDFKNHTVTVKFPDLIVDENIVKSKKEAKKSSSLSNTIILNYRQSIFKNANHFYQLSKSKNEKIEKIENNLDIILSKIKEKGIKKKLDTKPKRPIFWFEKYHFTITRDNLIVLGGKNAQQNDILAKNDFKFFFHADVHGGSGCTVNGEKISLFNSKNLND
;
A
#
# COMPACT_ATOMS: atom_id res chain seq x y z
N ASP A 1 10.96 -6.29 1.94
CA ASP A 1 11.16 -5.01 2.66
C ASP A 1 11.14 -3.76 1.79
N LYS A 2 11.77 -3.72 0.60
CA LYS A 2 11.74 -2.55 -0.32
C LYS A 2 10.33 -2.02 -0.66
N ILE A 3 9.34 -2.90 -0.85
CA ILE A 3 7.94 -2.51 -1.15
C ILE A 3 7.31 -1.76 0.03
N LYS A 4 7.54 -2.23 1.26
CA LYS A 4 7.04 -1.58 2.48
C LYS A 4 7.68 -0.20 2.67
N GLN A 5 8.99 -0.09 2.41
CA GLN A 5 9.70 1.20 2.46
C GLN A 5 9.15 2.20 1.43
N ALA A 6 8.89 1.77 0.19
CA ALA A 6 8.28 2.63 -0.83
C ALA A 6 6.87 3.11 -0.42
N GLN A 7 6.05 2.24 0.16
CA GLN A 7 4.71 2.60 0.67
C GLN A 7 4.78 3.59 1.83
N LEU A 8 5.74 3.43 2.75
CA LEU A 8 5.94 4.38 3.85
C LEU A 8 6.38 5.76 3.35
N ILE A 9 7.30 5.83 2.37
CA ILE A 9 7.71 7.10 1.75
C ILE A 9 6.51 7.79 1.10
N TYR A 10 5.66 7.02 0.40
CA TYR A 10 4.46 7.55 -0.22
C TYR A 10 3.43 8.06 0.80
N ILE A 11 3.21 7.33 1.91
CA ILE A 11 2.35 7.80 3.02
C ILE A 11 2.90 9.11 3.59
N GLN A 12 4.21 9.20 3.85
CA GLN A 12 4.84 10.43 4.36
C GLN A 12 4.67 11.61 3.41
N GLN A 13 4.69 11.37 2.09
CA GLN A 13 4.39 12.41 1.12
C GLN A 13 2.92 12.84 1.19
N LEU A 14 1.98 11.89 1.29
CA LEU A 14 0.55 12.20 1.42
C LEU A 14 0.25 12.97 2.72
N ILE A 15 0.92 12.66 3.83
CA ILE A 15 0.81 13.39 5.09
C ILE A 15 1.24 14.84 4.90
N ARG A 16 2.42 15.05 4.30
CA ARG A 16 2.91 16.40 3.99
C ARG A 16 1.95 17.19 3.11
N GLU A 17 1.40 16.56 2.07
CA GLU A 17 0.39 17.20 1.22
C GLU A 17 -0.91 17.52 1.98
N LYS A 18 -1.36 16.61 2.86
CA LYS A 18 -2.56 16.78 3.71
C LYS A 18 -2.40 17.99 4.63
N ASP A 19 -1.29 18.06 5.34
CA ASP A 19 -0.98 19.13 6.29
C ASP A 19 -0.82 20.46 5.55
N TYR A 20 -0.16 20.47 4.39
CA TYR A 20 -0.04 21.65 3.55
C TYR A 20 -1.39 22.25 3.14
N PHE A 21 -2.33 21.43 2.65
CA PHE A 21 -3.67 21.94 2.31
C PHE A 21 -4.45 22.42 3.53
N PHE A 22 -4.24 21.79 4.68
CA PHE A 22 -4.90 22.18 5.92
C PHE A 22 -4.42 23.56 6.39
N GLU A 23 -3.12 23.81 6.36
CA GLU A 23 -2.53 25.11 6.70
C GLU A 23 -2.95 26.21 5.71
N ILE A 24 -3.05 25.91 4.42
CA ILE A 24 -3.62 26.84 3.44
C ILE A 24 -5.04 27.25 3.83
N GLY A 25 -5.90 26.28 4.17
CA GLY A 25 -7.27 26.55 4.60
C GLY A 25 -7.33 27.50 5.79
N LYS A 26 -6.52 27.26 6.82
CA LYS A 26 -6.42 28.13 8.00
C LYS A 26 -5.96 29.54 7.66
N ILE A 27 -4.88 29.67 6.88
CA ILE A 27 -4.33 30.98 6.50
C ILE A 27 -5.38 31.80 5.76
N ILE A 28 -6.14 31.18 4.85
CA ILE A 28 -7.22 31.85 4.12
C ILE A 28 -8.33 32.35 5.06
N GLU A 29 -8.69 31.58 6.09
CA GLU A 29 -9.72 31.99 7.05
C GLU A 29 -9.29 33.11 7.99
N ILE A 30 -8.01 33.14 8.37
CA ILE A 30 -7.44 34.14 9.28
C ILE A 30 -7.16 35.47 8.56
N ASP A 31 -6.84 35.44 7.28
CA ASP A 31 -6.40 36.60 6.53
C ASP A 31 -7.56 37.58 6.22
N GLN A 32 -7.59 38.69 6.96
CA GLN A 32 -8.60 39.73 6.84
C GLN A 32 -8.47 40.54 5.53
N GLN A 33 -7.27 40.66 4.95
CA GLN A 33 -7.01 41.47 3.75
C GLN A 33 -7.56 40.82 2.47
N LEU A 34 -7.82 39.50 2.47
CA LEU A 34 -8.38 38.81 1.30
C LEU A 34 -9.76 39.35 0.90
N SER A 35 -10.56 39.76 1.89
CA SER A 35 -11.88 40.35 1.64
C SER A 35 -11.78 41.64 0.84
N GLU A 36 -10.78 42.47 1.15
CA GLU A 36 -10.52 43.72 0.44
C GLU A 36 -10.07 43.45 -0.99
N ILE A 37 -9.15 42.49 -1.18
CA ILE A 37 -8.72 42.06 -2.52
C ILE A 37 -9.91 41.63 -3.37
N PHE A 38 -10.79 40.79 -2.83
CA PHE A 38 -11.94 40.30 -3.60
C PHE A 38 -12.92 41.41 -3.94
N LYS A 39 -13.18 42.34 -3.02
CA LYS A 39 -14.03 43.51 -3.29
C LYS A 39 -13.43 44.39 -4.38
N LEU A 40 -12.13 44.67 -4.32
CA LEU A 40 -11.43 45.45 -5.35
C LEU A 40 -11.53 44.79 -6.73
N LEU A 41 -11.29 43.48 -6.81
CA LEU A 41 -11.37 42.75 -8.07
C LEU A 41 -12.79 42.71 -8.65
N ASN A 42 -13.80 42.53 -7.79
CA ASN A 42 -15.19 42.58 -8.25
C ASN A 42 -15.57 44.00 -8.70
N TYR A 43 -15.13 45.04 -7.99
CA TYR A 43 -15.33 46.43 -8.40
C TYR A 43 -14.75 46.74 -9.79
N VAL A 44 -13.51 46.31 -10.07
CA VAL A 44 -12.88 46.49 -11.40
C VAL A 44 -13.73 45.87 -12.50
N ILE A 45 -14.32 44.69 -12.24
CA ILE A 45 -15.13 43.97 -13.21
C ILE A 45 -16.48 44.64 -13.42
N ASP A 46 -17.13 45.04 -12.33
CA ASP A 46 -18.47 45.63 -12.35
C ASP A 46 -18.45 47.00 -13.04
N GLU A 47 -17.42 47.80 -12.77
CA GLU A 47 -17.18 49.11 -13.41
C GLU A 47 -16.49 49.01 -14.78
N LYS A 48 -16.16 47.80 -15.25
CA LYS A 48 -15.50 47.54 -16.54
C LYS A 48 -14.18 48.31 -16.72
N ILE A 49 -13.40 48.41 -15.66
CA ILE A 49 -12.10 49.10 -15.66
C ILE A 49 -11.04 48.18 -16.28
N ASP A 50 -10.16 48.75 -17.11
CA ASP A 50 -8.98 48.03 -17.60
C ASP A 50 -8.02 47.73 -16.44
N TRP A 51 -7.77 46.45 -16.19
CA TRP A 51 -6.89 45.99 -15.11
C TRP A 51 -5.48 46.57 -15.21
N GLN A 52 -4.94 46.71 -16.41
CA GLN A 52 -3.56 47.18 -16.58
C GLN A 52 -3.43 48.66 -16.19
N LEU A 53 -4.45 49.46 -16.50
CA LEU A 53 -4.53 50.85 -16.09
C LEU A 53 -4.79 50.98 -14.59
N PHE A 54 -5.68 50.15 -14.05
CA PHE A 54 -6.02 50.10 -12.63
C PHE A 54 -4.80 49.73 -11.78
N GLU A 55 -4.04 48.71 -12.19
CA GLU A 55 -2.83 48.27 -11.51
C GLU A 55 -1.83 49.42 -11.39
N GLN A 56 -1.56 50.15 -12.49
CA GLN A 56 -0.64 51.30 -12.51
C GLN A 56 -1.05 52.44 -11.57
N GLN A 57 -2.35 52.69 -11.44
CA GLN A 57 -2.88 53.75 -10.58
C GLN A 57 -2.87 53.38 -9.09
N VAL A 58 -2.99 52.09 -8.77
CA VAL A 58 -3.18 51.57 -7.40
C VAL A 58 -1.92 50.86 -6.86
N MET A 59 -0.79 50.92 -7.59
CA MET A 59 0.50 50.29 -7.25
C MET A 59 1.06 50.57 -5.85
N THR A 60 0.49 51.51 -5.09
CA THR A 60 1.02 51.96 -3.80
C THR A 60 0.42 51.23 -2.59
N GLY A 61 -0.51 50.29 -2.77
CA GLY A 61 -1.16 49.57 -1.66
C GLY A 61 -0.45 48.25 -1.28
N GLU A 62 -0.32 47.99 0.03
CA GLU A 62 0.19 46.72 0.58
C GLU A 62 -0.61 45.51 0.05
N THR A 63 -1.92 45.68 -0.14
CA THR A 63 -2.84 44.66 -0.66
C THR A 63 -2.56 44.29 -2.13
N MET A 64 -2.18 45.28 -2.96
CA MET A 64 -1.85 45.06 -4.37
C MET A 64 -0.52 44.33 -4.55
N ALA A 65 0.46 44.61 -3.70
CA ALA A 65 1.77 43.92 -3.72
C ALA A 65 1.65 42.40 -3.49
N ARG A 66 0.54 41.95 -2.89
CA ARG A 66 0.24 40.53 -2.67
C ARG A 66 -0.34 39.85 -3.91
N ILE A 67 -0.96 40.60 -4.81
CA ILE A 67 -1.54 40.06 -6.04
C ILE A 67 -0.42 39.87 -7.06
N LYS A 68 -0.22 38.64 -7.54
CA LYS A 68 0.79 38.35 -8.57
C LYS A 68 0.21 38.25 -9.97
N ASN A 69 -1.01 37.76 -10.08
CA ASN A 69 -1.67 37.53 -11.35
C ASN A 69 -3.19 37.47 -11.13
N VAL A 70 -3.95 38.01 -12.07
CA VAL A 70 -5.40 37.89 -12.10
C VAL A 70 -5.82 37.32 -13.46
N ASP A 71 -6.64 36.28 -13.43
CA ASP A 71 -7.29 35.69 -14.59
C ASP A 71 -8.79 35.93 -14.49
N PHE A 72 -9.24 36.96 -15.20
CA PHE A 72 -10.65 37.35 -15.25
C PHE A 72 -11.55 36.34 -15.96
N LYS A 73 -11.01 35.48 -16.85
CA LYS A 73 -11.80 34.48 -17.57
C LYS A 73 -12.23 33.36 -16.63
N ASN A 74 -11.31 32.89 -15.79
CA ASN A 74 -11.55 31.82 -14.82
C ASN A 74 -11.99 32.36 -13.45
N HIS A 75 -12.04 33.68 -13.29
CA HIS A 75 -12.34 34.36 -12.03
C HIS A 75 -11.37 33.99 -10.90
N THR A 76 -10.10 33.84 -11.24
CA THR A 76 -9.05 33.43 -10.29
C THR A 76 -8.00 34.52 -10.10
N VAL A 77 -7.53 34.64 -8.86
CA VAL A 77 -6.42 35.51 -8.47
C VAL A 77 -5.33 34.70 -7.80
N THR A 78 -4.07 34.97 -8.15
CA THR A 78 -2.89 34.40 -7.48
C THR A 78 -2.42 35.37 -6.42
N VAL A 79 -2.57 35.00 -5.15
CA VAL A 79 -2.21 35.83 -4.00
C VAL A 79 -0.98 35.25 -3.30
N LYS A 80 -0.06 36.13 -2.89
CA LYS A 80 1.13 35.81 -2.08
C LYS A 80 0.78 35.83 -0.59
N PHE A 81 1.22 34.78 0.10
CA PHE A 81 1.06 34.59 1.53
C PHE A 81 2.44 34.46 2.17
N PRO A 82 3.00 35.53 2.77
CA PRO A 82 4.33 35.50 3.37
C PRO A 82 4.50 34.35 4.37
N ASP A 83 3.47 34.10 5.18
CA ASP A 83 3.46 33.11 6.26
C ASP A 83 3.31 31.66 5.78
N LEU A 84 3.05 31.44 4.48
CA LEU A 84 2.93 30.11 3.93
C LEU A 84 4.33 29.50 3.74
N ILE A 85 4.70 28.58 4.63
CA ILE A 85 5.92 27.78 4.49
C ILE A 85 5.64 26.62 3.54
N VAL A 86 6.33 26.58 2.40
CA VAL A 86 6.15 25.53 1.40
C VAL A 86 7.35 24.60 1.38
N ASP A 87 7.11 23.33 1.71
CA ASP A 87 8.10 22.27 1.51
C ASP A 87 8.29 22.09 -0.01
N GLU A 88 9.49 22.42 -0.52
CA GLU A 88 9.84 22.31 -1.94
C GLU A 88 9.61 20.90 -2.51
N ASN A 89 9.58 19.87 -1.66
CA ASN A 89 9.32 18.50 -2.07
C ASN A 89 7.86 18.26 -2.48
N ILE A 90 6.91 19.06 -1.97
CA ILE A 90 5.48 19.01 -2.35
C ILE A 90 5.27 19.61 -3.75
N VAL A 91 6.05 20.63 -4.12
CA VAL A 91 5.94 21.30 -5.44
C VAL A 91 6.41 20.38 -6.56
N LYS A 92 7.42 19.53 -6.30
CA LYS A 92 7.97 18.58 -7.28
C LYS A 92 7.01 17.43 -7.64
N SER A 93 6.06 17.08 -6.77
CA SER A 93 5.11 15.98 -7.02
C SER A 93 3.95 16.35 -7.94
N LYS A 94 3.61 17.64 -8.05
CA LYS A 94 2.55 18.14 -8.94
C LYS A 94 3.10 18.51 -10.32
N LYS A 95 2.93 17.61 -11.29
CA LYS A 95 3.17 17.86 -12.73
C LYS A 95 2.25 18.94 -13.35
N GLU A 96 1.31 19.52 -12.60
CA GLU A 96 0.40 20.58 -13.06
C GLU A 96 0.93 22.01 -12.87
N ALA A 97 2.11 22.21 -12.26
CA ALA A 97 2.74 23.52 -12.12
C ALA A 97 4.03 23.64 -12.95
N LYS A 98 3.99 23.27 -14.23
CA LYS A 98 5.06 23.61 -15.18
C LYS A 98 4.88 25.05 -15.68
N LYS A 99 5.20 26.04 -14.85
CA LYS A 99 5.66 27.41 -15.21
C LYS A 99 5.70 28.31 -13.95
N SER A 100 6.61 28.05 -13.02
CA SER A 100 7.11 29.08 -12.08
C SER A 100 8.09 28.50 -11.07
N SER A 101 9.36 28.43 -11.43
CA SER A 101 10.46 28.09 -10.52
C SER A 101 10.80 29.22 -9.51
N SER A 102 9.82 30.00 -9.05
CA SER A 102 10.01 31.12 -8.10
C SER A 102 8.78 31.52 -7.27
N LEU A 103 7.71 30.71 -7.25
CA LEU A 103 6.48 31.00 -6.52
C LEU A 103 6.28 30.01 -5.36
N SER A 104 7.17 30.03 -4.37
CA SER A 104 7.04 29.17 -3.19
C SER A 104 5.79 29.52 -2.37
N ASN A 105 5.37 30.78 -2.29
CA ASN A 105 4.38 31.21 -1.29
C ASN A 105 3.10 31.81 -1.90
N THR A 106 2.57 31.20 -2.97
CA THR A 106 1.36 31.74 -3.63
C THR A 106 0.26 30.72 -3.79
N ILE A 107 -0.97 31.18 -3.61
CA ILE A 107 -2.17 30.37 -3.70
C ILE A 107 -3.11 31.01 -4.72
N ILE A 108 -3.74 30.16 -5.53
CA ILE A 108 -4.77 30.57 -6.49
C ILE A 108 -6.12 30.49 -5.78
N LEU A 109 -6.86 31.59 -5.80
CA LEU A 109 -8.18 31.71 -5.17
C LEU A 109 -9.20 32.21 -6.18
N ASN A 110 -10.47 31.88 -5.98
CA ASN A 110 -11.55 32.41 -6.78
C ASN A 110 -12.18 33.62 -6.07
N TYR A 111 -12.04 34.81 -6.66
CA TYR A 111 -12.51 36.06 -6.05
C TYR A 111 -14.02 36.31 -6.18
N ARG A 112 -14.73 35.50 -6.99
CA ARG A 112 -16.21 35.49 -7.03
C ARG A 112 -16.84 34.58 -5.97
N GLN A 113 -16.03 33.75 -5.31
CA GLN A 113 -16.48 32.89 -4.22
C GLN A 113 -16.15 33.52 -2.86
N SER A 114 -16.90 33.13 -1.83
CA SER A 114 -16.57 33.57 -0.47
C SER A 114 -15.22 33.02 -0.02
N ILE A 115 -14.58 33.73 0.92
CA ILE A 115 -13.33 33.29 1.56
C ILE A 115 -13.52 31.90 2.17
N PHE A 116 -14.61 31.69 2.90
CA PHE A 116 -14.98 30.38 3.46
C PHE A 116 -15.10 29.28 2.40
N LYS A 117 -15.65 29.58 1.23
CA LYS A 117 -15.78 28.58 0.15
C LYS A 117 -14.41 28.21 -0.43
N ASN A 118 -13.53 29.19 -0.59
CA ASN A 118 -12.14 28.97 -0.99
C ASN A 118 -11.38 28.14 0.06
N ALA A 119 -11.49 28.48 1.36
CA ALA A 119 -10.87 27.71 2.44
C ALA A 119 -11.38 26.27 2.50
N ASN A 120 -12.71 26.09 2.41
CA ASN A 120 -13.35 24.78 2.42
C ASN A 120 -12.88 23.88 1.27
N HIS A 121 -12.58 24.46 0.10
CA HIS A 121 -11.98 23.69 -1.00
C HIS A 121 -10.66 23.03 -0.58
N PHE A 122 -9.78 23.76 0.11
CA PHE A 122 -8.52 23.21 0.61
C PHE A 122 -8.72 22.20 1.75
N TYR A 123 -9.70 22.42 2.63
CA TYR A 123 -10.07 21.42 3.64
C TYR A 123 -10.58 20.12 3.02
N GLN A 124 -11.36 20.18 1.94
CA GLN A 124 -11.80 19.00 1.20
C GLN A 124 -10.62 18.27 0.54
N LEU A 125 -9.66 19.01 -0.03
CA LEU A 125 -8.43 18.42 -0.55
C LEU A 125 -7.65 17.70 0.57
N SER A 126 -7.47 18.34 1.72
CA SER A 126 -6.84 17.74 2.90
C SER A 126 -7.55 16.45 3.33
N LYS A 127 -8.88 16.48 3.47
CA LYS A 127 -9.69 15.31 3.81
C LYS A 127 -9.51 14.16 2.80
N SER A 128 -9.51 14.46 1.50
CA SER A 128 -9.31 13.44 0.46
C SER A 128 -7.93 12.77 0.54
N LYS A 129 -6.91 13.51 0.98
CA LYS A 129 -5.57 12.94 1.22
C LYS A 129 -5.57 12.06 2.46
N ASN A 130 -6.26 12.48 3.52
CA ASN A 130 -6.44 11.68 4.73
C ASN A 130 -7.13 10.33 4.45
N GLU A 131 -8.23 10.34 3.70
CA GLU A 131 -8.94 9.11 3.29
C GLU A 131 -8.05 8.17 2.47
N LYS A 132 -7.13 8.71 1.65
CA LYS A 132 -6.14 7.90 0.93
C LYS A 132 -5.11 7.27 1.86
N ILE A 133 -4.64 8.01 2.87
CA ILE A 133 -3.72 7.50 3.89
C ILE A 133 -4.36 6.34 4.63
N GLU A 134 -5.57 6.54 5.18
CA GLU A 134 -6.31 5.52 5.93
C GLU A 134 -6.53 4.24 5.10
N LYS A 135 -6.89 4.37 3.82
CA LYS A 135 -7.05 3.21 2.92
C LYS A 135 -5.74 2.44 2.74
N ILE A 136 -4.60 3.13 2.65
CA ILE A 136 -3.29 2.48 2.50
C ILE A 136 -2.89 1.78 3.80
N GLU A 137 -3.09 2.43 4.94
CA GLU A 137 -2.80 1.85 6.27
C GLU A 137 -3.63 0.60 6.54
N ASN A 138 -4.94 0.66 6.31
CA ASN A 138 -5.82 -0.50 6.43
C ASN A 138 -5.37 -1.67 5.54
N ASN A 139 -4.96 -1.38 4.30
CA ASN A 139 -4.44 -2.41 3.39
C ASN A 139 -3.10 -2.99 3.89
N LEU A 140 -2.22 -2.17 4.46
CA LEU A 140 -0.97 -2.64 5.05
C LEU A 140 -1.21 -3.60 6.21
N ASP A 141 -2.14 -3.27 7.11
CA ASP A 141 -2.48 -4.12 8.25
C ASP A 141 -3.08 -5.46 7.81
N ILE A 142 -3.96 -5.45 6.81
CA ILE A 142 -4.51 -6.67 6.20
C ILE A 142 -3.42 -7.53 5.54
N ILE A 143 -2.41 -6.91 4.90
CA ILE A 143 -1.29 -7.65 4.30
C ILE A 143 -0.43 -8.27 5.39
N LEU A 144 -0.13 -7.53 6.47
CA LEU A 144 0.68 -8.01 7.58
C LEU A 144 0.01 -9.18 8.32
N SER A 145 -1.30 -9.14 8.53
CA SER A 145 -2.06 -10.24 9.14
C SER A 145 -2.05 -11.49 8.25
N LYS A 146 -2.30 -11.37 6.95
CA LYS A 146 -2.24 -12.48 5.98
C LYS A 146 -0.84 -13.10 5.87
N ILE A 147 0.23 -12.32 6.00
CA ILE A 147 1.60 -12.83 6.01
C ILE A 147 1.88 -13.65 7.28
N LYS A 148 1.39 -13.20 8.45
CA LYS A 148 1.52 -13.97 9.71
C LYS A 148 0.80 -15.33 9.58
N GLU A 149 -0.42 -15.34 9.06
CA GLU A 149 -1.18 -16.59 8.83
C GLU A 149 -0.49 -17.53 7.82
N LYS A 150 0.05 -16.99 6.72
CA LYS A 150 0.79 -17.78 5.73
C LYS A 150 2.14 -18.27 6.25
N GLY A 151 2.81 -17.51 7.12
CA GLY A 151 4.06 -17.90 7.78
C GLY A 151 3.86 -19.06 8.76
N ILE A 152 2.72 -19.11 9.45
CA ILE A 152 2.34 -20.24 10.31
C ILE A 152 2.10 -21.50 9.46
N LYS A 153 1.39 -21.38 8.33
CA LYS A 153 1.19 -22.51 7.40
C LYS A 153 2.49 -23.00 6.75
N LYS A 154 3.42 -22.10 6.39
CA LYS A 154 4.73 -22.48 5.81
C LYS A 154 5.67 -23.17 6.80
N LYS A 155 5.52 -22.95 8.11
CA LYS A 155 6.31 -23.71 9.12
C LYS A 155 5.85 -25.16 9.27
N LEU A 156 4.65 -25.52 8.81
CA LEU A 156 4.17 -26.90 8.78
C LEU A 156 4.70 -27.68 7.56
N ASP A 157 5.04 -27.00 6.45
CA ASP A 157 5.69 -27.59 5.27
C ASP A 157 7.23 -27.62 5.40
N THR A 158 7.74 -28.17 6.51
CA THR A 158 9.17 -28.48 6.59
C THR A 158 9.44 -29.73 5.75
N LYS A 159 9.91 -29.55 4.51
CA LYS A 159 10.49 -30.65 3.74
C LYS A 159 11.61 -31.28 4.57
N PRO A 160 11.62 -32.61 4.78
CA PRO A 160 12.64 -33.25 5.59
C PRO A 160 14.03 -33.02 4.96
N LYS A 161 15.03 -32.68 5.79
CA LYS A 161 16.44 -32.46 5.38
C LYS A 161 17.18 -33.76 5.00
N ARG A 162 16.50 -34.90 5.02
CA ARG A 162 17.05 -36.24 4.73
C ARG A 162 16.51 -36.75 3.38
N PRO A 163 17.22 -37.68 2.71
CA PRO A 163 16.64 -38.38 1.58
C PRO A 163 15.31 -39.02 2.00
N ILE A 164 14.26 -38.71 1.24
CA ILE A 164 12.93 -39.28 1.42
C ILE A 164 12.96 -40.63 0.72
N PHE A 165 12.72 -41.70 1.47
CA PHE A 165 12.62 -43.02 0.84
C PHE A 165 11.32 -43.11 0.05
N TRP A 166 11.37 -43.79 -1.11
CA TRP A 166 10.22 -43.93 -2.00
C TRP A 166 9.00 -44.59 -1.33
N PHE A 167 9.22 -45.39 -0.27
CA PHE A 167 8.18 -46.11 0.46
C PHE A 167 7.42 -45.24 1.48
N GLU A 168 7.94 -44.06 1.88
CA GLU A 168 7.31 -43.18 2.88
C GLU A 168 5.96 -42.59 2.41
N LYS A 169 5.68 -42.67 1.11
CA LYS A 169 4.38 -42.31 0.55
C LYS A 169 3.25 -43.24 1.03
N TYR A 170 3.56 -44.48 1.43
CA TYR A 170 2.62 -45.47 1.97
C TYR A 170 2.60 -45.46 3.51
N HIS A 171 1.65 -46.18 4.14
CA HIS A 171 1.85 -46.61 5.53
C HIS A 171 2.96 -47.67 5.50
N PHE A 172 3.99 -47.54 6.32
CA PHE A 172 5.09 -48.50 6.30
C PHE A 172 5.57 -48.84 7.70
N THR A 173 6.07 -50.07 7.86
CA THR A 173 6.85 -50.48 9.02
C THR A 173 8.00 -51.37 8.56
N ILE A 174 9.08 -51.39 9.34
CA ILE A 174 10.25 -52.23 9.08
C ILE A 174 10.24 -53.34 10.13
N THR A 175 10.23 -54.57 9.67
CA THR A 175 10.31 -55.75 10.53
C THR A 175 11.71 -55.92 11.13
N ARG A 176 11.86 -56.76 12.15
CA ARG A 176 13.16 -57.08 12.76
C ARG A 176 14.18 -57.68 11.77
N ASP A 177 13.70 -58.37 10.74
CA ASP A 177 14.54 -58.94 9.68
C ASP A 177 14.84 -57.95 8.54
N ASN A 178 14.61 -56.66 8.77
CA ASN A 178 14.77 -55.55 7.82
C ASN A 178 13.91 -55.66 6.56
N LEU A 179 12.77 -56.37 6.61
CA LEU A 179 11.78 -56.37 5.54
C LEU A 179 10.83 -55.18 5.68
N ILE A 180 10.43 -54.61 4.54
CA ILE A 180 9.45 -53.52 4.47
C ILE A 180 8.05 -54.09 4.39
N VAL A 181 7.18 -53.64 5.29
CA VAL A 181 5.73 -53.82 5.18
C VAL A 181 5.12 -52.52 4.69
N LEU A 182 4.27 -52.58 3.67
CA LEU A 182 3.60 -51.43 3.05
C LEU A 182 2.08 -51.62 3.09
N GLY A 183 1.37 -50.63 3.61
CA GLY A 183 -0.09 -50.52 3.53
C GLY A 183 -0.49 -49.27 2.76
N GLY A 184 -1.53 -49.35 1.93
CA GLY A 184 -2.03 -48.18 1.23
C GLY A 184 -2.76 -47.23 2.18
N LYS A 185 -2.61 -45.93 1.96
CA LYS A 185 -3.31 -44.88 2.73
C LYS A 185 -4.75 -44.66 2.26
N ASN A 186 -5.08 -45.17 1.07
CA ASN A 186 -6.39 -45.06 0.45
C ASN A 186 -6.63 -46.26 -0.49
N ALA A 187 -7.88 -46.41 -0.95
CA ALA A 187 -8.28 -47.53 -1.81
C ALA A 187 -7.44 -47.61 -3.11
N GLN A 188 -7.16 -46.47 -3.75
CA GLN A 188 -6.33 -46.44 -4.95
C GLN A 188 -4.90 -46.94 -4.70
N GLN A 189 -4.28 -46.60 -3.56
CA GLN A 189 -2.96 -47.12 -3.21
C GLN A 189 -3.00 -48.62 -2.87
N ASN A 190 -4.07 -49.11 -2.24
CA ASN A 190 -4.24 -50.54 -2.01
C ASN A 190 -4.28 -51.31 -3.33
N ASP A 191 -5.01 -50.81 -4.34
CA ASP A 191 -5.07 -51.43 -5.66
C ASP A 191 -3.70 -51.42 -6.37
N ILE A 192 -2.95 -50.33 -6.22
CA ILE A 192 -1.57 -50.23 -6.77
C ILE A 192 -0.65 -51.25 -6.07
N LEU A 193 -0.74 -51.38 -4.75
CA LEU A 193 0.06 -52.34 -3.99
C LEU A 193 -0.33 -53.78 -4.32
N ALA A 194 -1.62 -54.07 -4.52
CA ALA A 194 -2.10 -55.41 -4.88
C ALA A 194 -1.69 -55.85 -6.29
N LYS A 195 -1.49 -54.91 -7.21
CA LYS A 195 -1.05 -55.18 -8.60
C LYS A 195 0.46 -55.32 -8.76
N ASN A 196 1.23 -54.87 -7.78
CA ASN A 196 2.68 -55.01 -7.78
C ASN A 196 3.09 -56.39 -7.27
N ASP A 197 4.19 -56.93 -7.82
CA ASP A 197 4.69 -58.27 -7.51
C ASP A 197 5.43 -58.31 -6.16
N PHE A 198 4.66 -58.18 -5.07
CA PHE A 198 5.17 -58.31 -3.69
C PHE A 198 5.03 -59.76 -3.19
N LYS A 199 5.96 -60.17 -2.33
CA LYS A 199 6.10 -61.57 -1.90
C LYS A 199 4.92 -62.07 -1.07
N PHE A 200 4.30 -61.22 -0.26
CA PHE A 200 3.15 -61.57 0.56
C PHE A 200 2.14 -60.43 0.60
N PHE A 201 0.85 -60.77 0.50
CA PHE A 201 -0.28 -59.84 0.61
C PHE A 201 -1.17 -60.28 1.77
N PHE A 202 -1.56 -59.33 2.61
CA PHE A 202 -2.38 -59.52 3.81
C PHE A 202 -3.57 -58.56 3.77
N HIS A 203 -4.73 -59.05 4.20
CA HIS A 203 -5.93 -58.24 4.38
C HIS A 203 -6.51 -58.54 5.77
N ALA A 204 -6.92 -57.51 6.49
CA ALA A 204 -7.62 -57.69 7.75
C ALA A 204 -9.05 -58.15 7.46
N ASP A 205 -9.55 -59.16 8.18
CA ASP A 205 -10.93 -59.64 8.03
C ASP A 205 -11.93 -58.68 8.73
N VAL A 206 -11.93 -57.41 8.29
CA VAL A 206 -12.74 -56.31 8.81
C VAL A 206 -13.17 -55.42 7.65
N HIS A 207 -14.44 -55.01 7.63
CA HIS A 207 -14.99 -54.17 6.58
C HIS A 207 -14.34 -52.77 6.60
N GLY A 208 -13.70 -52.39 5.49
CA GLY A 208 -12.92 -51.14 5.39
C GLY A 208 -11.45 -51.27 5.83
N GLY A 209 -10.96 -52.48 6.12
CA GLY A 209 -9.55 -52.73 6.41
C GLY A 209 -8.63 -52.40 5.22
N SER A 210 -7.46 -51.82 5.50
CA SER A 210 -6.43 -51.58 4.48
C SER A 210 -5.67 -52.87 4.14
N GLY A 211 -5.34 -53.09 2.87
CA GLY A 211 -4.44 -54.16 2.46
C GLY A 211 -2.98 -53.84 2.77
N CYS A 212 -2.24 -54.83 3.27
CA CYS A 212 -0.82 -54.73 3.60
C CYS A 212 -0.01 -55.71 2.73
N THR A 213 1.13 -55.27 2.22
CA THR A 213 2.06 -56.05 1.40
C THR A 213 3.42 -56.11 2.07
N VAL A 214 4.16 -57.19 1.87
CA VAL A 214 5.54 -57.32 2.34
C VAL A 214 6.45 -57.47 1.13
N ASN A 215 7.40 -56.54 0.99
CA ASN A 215 8.45 -56.68 0.00
C ASN A 215 9.55 -57.60 0.55
N GLY A 216 10.01 -58.56 -0.26
CA GLY A 216 11.04 -59.53 0.13
C GLY A 216 12.45 -58.96 0.16
N GLU A 217 12.65 -57.73 -0.32
CA GLU A 217 13.94 -57.05 -0.30
C GLU A 217 14.28 -56.54 1.11
N LYS A 218 15.39 -57.03 1.67
CA LYS A 218 15.94 -56.51 2.93
C LYS A 218 16.55 -55.14 2.69
N ILE A 219 16.08 -54.11 3.40
CA ILE A 219 16.78 -52.83 3.36
C ILE A 219 17.98 -52.86 4.30
N SER A 220 19.16 -52.53 3.80
CA SER A 220 20.33 -52.21 4.61
C SER A 220 20.24 -50.78 5.17
N LEU A 221 19.29 -50.53 6.07
CA LEU A 221 19.14 -49.22 6.74
C LEU A 221 20.17 -49.01 7.86
N PHE A 222 20.74 -50.09 8.39
CA PHE A 222 21.68 -50.07 9.50
C PHE A 222 22.99 -50.76 9.09
N ASN A 223 23.91 -50.01 8.48
CA ASN A 223 25.30 -50.43 8.49
C ASN A 223 25.82 -50.21 9.93
N SER A 224 26.40 -51.25 10.54
CA SER A 224 26.93 -51.27 11.92
C SER A 224 28.10 -50.31 12.19
N LYS A 225 28.36 -49.32 11.32
CA LYS A 225 29.42 -48.33 11.49
C LYS A 225 29.01 -47.04 12.22
N ASN A 226 27.72 -46.79 12.45
CA ASN A 226 27.24 -45.52 13.06
C ASN A 226 26.43 -45.73 14.36
N LEU A 227 26.83 -46.68 15.21
CA LEU A 227 26.23 -46.89 16.54
C LEU A 227 27.18 -46.58 17.71
N ASN A 228 28.38 -46.05 17.43
CA ASN A 228 29.37 -45.68 18.45
C ASN A 228 29.85 -44.23 18.32
N ASP A 229 28.92 -43.26 18.23
CA ASP A 229 29.19 -41.84 18.56
C ASP A 229 27.92 -41.22 19.16
#